data_AF-A0A4R4IHY6-F1
#
_entry.id   AF-A0A4R4IHY6-F1
#
_cell.length_a   1.000
_cell.length_b   1.000
_cell.length_c   1.000
_cell.angle_alpha   90.00
_cell.angle_beta   90.00
_cell.angle_gamma   90.00
#
_symmetry.space_group_name_H-M   'P 1'
#
loop_
_entity.id
_entity.type
_entity.pdbx_description
1 polymer ?
#
loop_
_entity_poly.entity_id
_entity_poly.type
_entity_poly.pdbx_seq_one_letter_code
_entity_poly.pdbx_strand_id
1 'polypeptide(L)'
;MREGVRRGLEFTGTTPRADFWWFALAVVMVLAFAQLIAEATGPLPLQIASLIVLVPWLAACTRRLRDAGLSPWWQLISLAPVGGILVLLYLLTYPTKATEPTGATPG
;
A
#
# COMPACT_ATOMS: atom_id res chain seq x y z
N MET A 1 28.63 6.29 -2.89
CA MET A 1 27.67 6.93 -1.95
C MET A 1 26.91 8.12 -2.55
N ARG A 2 27.21 8.59 -3.77
CA ARG A 2 26.61 9.78 -4.38
C ARG A 2 25.35 9.43 -5.20
N GLU A 3 25.31 8.24 -5.79
CA GLU A 3 24.19 7.73 -6.59
C GLU A 3 22.90 7.45 -5.78
N GLY A 4 22.99 7.10 -4.50
CA GLY A 4 21.81 6.73 -3.69
C GLY A 4 20.83 7.89 -3.50
N VAL A 5 21.33 9.13 -3.40
CA VAL A 5 20.49 10.33 -3.23
C VAL A 5 19.81 10.72 -4.54
N ARG A 6 20.46 10.51 -5.70
CA ARG A 6 19.85 10.78 -7.01
C ARG A 6 18.73 9.81 -7.36
N ARG A 7 18.88 8.53 -7.04
CA ARG A 7 17.82 7.52 -7.25
C ARG A 7 16.59 7.74 -6.36
N GLY A 8 16.77 8.31 -5.17
CA GLY A 8 15.65 8.72 -4.31
C GLY A 8 14.81 9.88 -4.87
N LEU A 9 15.32 10.60 -5.88
CA LEU A 9 14.63 11.70 -6.58
C LEU A 9 14.10 11.29 -7.96
N GLU A 10 14.40 10.06 -8.41
CA GLU A 10 13.82 9.48 -9.62
C GLU A 10 12.46 8.89 -9.26
N PHE A 11 11.39 9.68 -9.44
CA PHE A 11 9.99 9.22 -9.38
C PHE A 11 9.58 8.32 -10.57
N THR A 12 10.58 7.71 -11.21
CA THR A 12 10.45 6.85 -12.39
C THR A 12 10.90 5.45 -11.99
N GLY A 13 10.20 4.86 -11.02
CA GLY A 13 10.44 3.50 -10.57
C GLY A 13 9.11 2.87 -10.19
N THR A 14 8.75 1.78 -10.84
CA THR A 14 7.65 0.92 -10.37
C THR A 14 8.02 0.44 -8.98
N THR A 15 7.24 0.79 -7.96
CA THR A 15 7.43 0.27 -6.61
C THR A 15 7.30 -1.26 -6.66
N PRO A 16 8.38 -2.03 -6.42
CA PRO A 16 8.30 -3.49 -6.44
C PRO A 16 7.30 -3.94 -5.37
N ARG A 17 6.61 -5.06 -5.61
CA ARG A 17 5.58 -5.58 -4.69
C ARG A 17 6.10 -5.71 -3.25
N ALA A 18 7.40 -5.98 -3.10
CA ALA A 18 8.09 -6.08 -1.82
C ALA A 18 7.96 -4.80 -0.98
N ASP A 19 8.12 -3.61 -1.56
CA ASP A 19 8.06 -2.34 -0.82
C ASP A 19 6.66 -2.07 -0.28
N PHE A 20 5.62 -2.44 -1.04
CA PHE A 20 4.24 -2.38 -0.57
C PHE A 20 4.02 -3.30 0.64
N TRP A 21 4.51 -4.55 0.58
CA TRP A 21 4.36 -5.50 1.68
C TRP A 21 5.20 -5.12 2.91
N TRP A 22 6.38 -4.51 2.72
CA TRP A 22 7.15 -3.94 3.82
C TRP A 22 6.46 -2.76 4.48
N PHE A 23 5.85 -1.86 3.69
CA PHE A 23 5.00 -0.79 4.23
C PHE A 23 3.79 -1.37 4.99
N ALA A 24 3.14 -2.40 4.45
CA ALA A 24 2.02 -3.05 5.12
C ALA A 24 2.43 -3.71 6.43
N LEU A 25 3.60 -4.35 6.47
CA LEU A 25 4.17 -4.91 7.69
C LEU A 25 4.48 -3.82 8.73
N ALA A 26 5.05 -2.68 8.30
CA ALA A 26 5.31 -1.55 9.18
C ALA A 26 4.01 -0.99 9.79
N VAL A 27 2.94 -0.90 8.99
CA VAL A 27 1.60 -0.52 9.47
C VAL A 27 1.08 -1.49 10.53
N VAL A 28 1.17 -2.80 10.28
CA VAL A 28 0.77 -3.84 11.25
C VAL A 28 1.57 -3.72 12.54
N MET A 29 2.88 -3.51 12.46
CA MET A 29 3.74 -3.34 13.63
C MET A 29 3.37 -2.10 14.46
N VAL A 30 3.12 -0.96 13.82
CA VAL A 30 2.69 0.28 14.50
C VAL A 30 1.36 0.07 15.21
N LEU A 31 0.39 -0.55 14.55
CA LEU A 31 -0.94 -0.81 15.14
C LEU A 31 -0.86 -1.82 16.29
N ALA A 32 -0.05 -2.88 16.15
CA ALA A 32 0.18 -3.85 17.21
C ALA A 32 0.82 -3.21 18.44
N PHE A 33 1.82 -2.35 18.25
CA PHE A 33 2.46 -1.60 19.34
C PHE A 33 1.48 -0.62 20.01
N ALA A 34 0.68 0.10 19.22
CA ALA A 34 -0.36 0.98 19.75
C ALA A 34 -1.41 0.22 20.55
N GLN A 35 -1.76 -1.00 20.14
CA GLN A 35 -2.67 -1.87 20.88
C GLN A 35 -2.08 -2.29 22.24
N LEU A 36 -0.80 -2.67 22.30
CA LEU A 36 -0.15 -2.99 23.58
C LEU A 36 -0.17 -1.82 24.56
N ILE A 37 0.05 -0.58 24.07
CA ILE A 37 -0.05 0.63 24.90
C ILE A 37 -1.50 0.89 25.33
N ALA A 38 -2.47 0.61 24.46
CA ALA A 38 -3.87 0.83 24.75
C ALA A 38 -4.40 -0.10 25.86
N GLU A 39 -3.90 -1.34 25.96
CA GLU A 39 -4.23 -2.25 27.07
C GLU A 39 -3.80 -1.66 28.43
N ALA A 40 -2.73 -0.85 28.46
CA ALA A 40 -2.21 -0.27 29.70
C ALA A 40 -2.78 1.12 30.04
N THR A 41 -3.21 1.89 29.04
CA THR A 41 -3.55 3.32 29.22
C THR A 41 -4.96 3.70 28.75
N GLY A 42 -5.72 2.74 28.23
CA GLY A 42 -7.04 2.95 27.63
C GLY A 42 -6.98 3.09 26.11
N PRO A 43 -8.14 3.22 25.43
CA PRO A 43 -8.23 3.04 23.97
C PRO A 43 -7.71 4.22 23.13
N LEU A 44 -7.44 5.39 23.74
CA LEU A 44 -7.08 6.61 23.03
C LEU A 44 -5.83 6.48 22.13
N PRO A 45 -4.72 5.86 22.55
CA PRO A 45 -3.52 5.73 21.71
C PRO A 45 -3.78 4.93 20.44
N LEU A 46 -4.57 3.86 20.53
CA LEU A 46 -4.95 3.03 19.37
C LEU A 46 -5.85 3.80 18.40
N GLN A 47 -6.80 4.59 18.91
CA GLN A 47 -7.67 5.41 18.08
C GLN A 47 -6.88 6.47 17.29
N ILE A 48 -5.92 7.15 17.94
CA ILE A 48 -5.08 8.15 17.29
C ILE A 48 -4.15 7.48 16.26
N ALA A 49 -3.49 6.39 16.63
CA ALA A 49 -2.59 5.66 15.73
C ALA A 49 -3.33 5.13 14.51
N SER A 50 -4.54 4.59 14.68
CA SER A 50 -5.34 4.07 13.56
C SER A 50 -5.75 5.18 12.59
N LEU A 51 -6.14 6.37 13.06
CA LEU A 51 -6.46 7.50 12.19
C LEU A 51 -5.25 8.02 11.40
N ILE A 52 -4.09 8.11 12.06
CA ILE A 52 -2.83 8.55 11.40
C ILE A 52 -2.42 7.57 10.31
N VAL A 53 -2.54 6.26 10.58
CA VAL A 53 -2.15 5.18 9.68
C VAL A 53 -3.18 4.96 8.56
N LEU A 54 -4.44 5.31 8.79
CA LEU A 54 -5.52 5.14 7.81
C LEU A 54 -5.23 5.88 6.50
N VAL A 55 -4.79 7.13 6.58
CA VAL A 55 -4.50 7.96 5.40
C VAL A 55 -3.40 7.35 4.49
N PRO A 56 -2.20 7.04 5.00
CA PRO A 56 -1.15 6.46 4.16
C PRO A 56 -1.50 5.03 3.71
N TRP A 57 -2.25 4.25 4.52
CA TRP A 57 -2.77 2.94 4.10
C TRP A 57 -3.69 3.07 2.88
N LEU A 58 -4.66 3.98 2.93
CA LEU A 58 -5.58 4.19 1.82
C LEU A 58 -4.84 4.64 0.55
N ALA A 59 -3.87 5.55 0.69
CA ALA A 59 -3.05 6.03 -0.41
C ALA A 59 -2.19 4.92 -1.05
N ALA A 60 -1.60 4.04 -0.23
CA ALA A 60 -0.81 2.92 -0.70
C ALA A 60 -1.66 1.90 -1.48
N CYS A 61 -2.84 1.55 -0.97
CA CYS A 61 -3.77 0.66 -1.67
C CYS A 61 -4.23 1.25 -3.01
N THR A 62 -4.55 2.55 -3.04
CA THR A 62 -4.96 3.26 -4.27
C THR A 62 -3.86 3.20 -5.33
N ARG A 63 -2.60 3.47 -4.96
CA ARG A 63 -1.45 3.37 -5.87
C ARG A 63 -1.28 1.95 -6.38
N ARG A 64 -1.34 0.96 -5.47
CA ARG A 64 -1.12 -0.44 -5.84
C ARG A 64 -2.19 -0.97 -6.80
N LEU A 65 -3.46 -0.63 -6.58
CA LEU A 65 -4.55 -0.98 -7.49
C LEU A 65 -4.33 -0.34 -8.87
N ARG A 66 -3.92 0.93 -8.91
CA ARG A 66 -3.59 1.64 -10.16
C ARG A 66 -2.42 0.99 -10.89
N ASP A 67 -1.37 0.61 -10.17
CA ASP A 67 -0.18 -0.05 -10.72
C ASP A 67 -0.50 -1.45 -11.27
N ALA A 68 -1.45 -2.16 -10.67
CA ALA A 68 -1.99 -3.42 -11.17
C ALA A 68 -2.92 -3.23 -12.40
N GLY A 69 -3.20 -1.98 -12.81
CA GLY A 69 -4.13 -1.66 -13.90
C GLY A 69 -5.60 -1.87 -13.52
N LEU A 70 -5.92 -1.83 -12.22
CA LEU A 70 -7.26 -1.95 -11.67
C LEU A 70 -7.82 -0.59 -11.26
N SER A 71 -9.15 -0.48 -11.23
CA SER A 71 -9.85 0.71 -10.76
C SER A 71 -9.64 0.90 -9.25
N PRO A 72 -9.27 2.12 -8.77
CA PRO A 72 -9.15 2.40 -7.34
C PRO A 72 -10.45 2.22 -6.54
N TRP A 73 -11.60 2.24 -7.23
CA TRP A 73 -12.91 2.04 -6.62
C TRP A 73 -13.10 0.65 -6.01
N TRP A 74 -12.28 -0.33 -6.39
CA TRP A 74 -12.23 -1.63 -5.72
C TRP A 74 -11.91 -1.53 -4.23
N GLN A 75 -11.30 -0.42 -3.80
CA GLN A 75 -11.04 -0.16 -2.39
C GLN A 75 -12.30 -0.07 -1.53
N LEU A 76 -13.44 0.33 -2.10
CA LEU A 76 -14.73 0.36 -1.40
C LEU A 76 -15.20 -1.04 -0.99
N ILE A 77 -14.72 -2.10 -1.62
CA ILE A 77 -15.10 -3.46 -1.23
C ILE A 77 -14.66 -3.78 0.20
N SER A 78 -13.63 -3.11 0.71
CA SER A 78 -13.16 -3.25 2.10
C SER A 78 -14.19 -2.86 3.16
N LEU A 79 -15.25 -2.13 2.80
CA LEU A 79 -16.42 -1.90 3.67
C LEU A 79 -17.15 -3.20 4.02
N ALA A 80 -17.02 -4.26 3.20
CA ALA A 80 -17.46 -5.59 3.55
C ALA A 80 -16.39 -6.27 4.44
N PRO A 81 -16.68 -6.55 5.73
CA PRO A 81 -15.65 -6.78 6.74
C PRO A 81 -14.82 -8.06 6.55
N VAL A 82 -15.36 -9.08 5.88
CA VAL A 82 -14.64 -10.36 5.69
C VAL A 82 -14.35 -10.60 4.21
N GLY A 83 -15.40 -10.77 3.39
CA GLY A 83 -15.22 -11.03 1.96
C GLY A 83 -14.51 -9.89 1.23
N GLY A 84 -14.80 -8.65 1.60
CA GLY A 84 -14.21 -7.46 1.00
C GLY A 84 -12.72 -7.34 1.23
N ILE A 85 -12.28 -7.51 2.48
CA ILE A 85 -10.86 -7.46 2.83
C ILE A 85 -10.08 -8.56 2.12
N LEU A 86 -10.61 -9.79 2.06
CA LEU A 86 -9.94 -10.90 1.37
C LEU A 86 -9.77 -10.65 -0.13
N VAL A 87 -10.83 -10.16 -0.79
CA VAL A 87 -10.77 -9.80 -2.22
C VAL A 87 -9.78 -8.67 -2.44
N LEU A 88 -9.78 -7.65 -1.58
CA LEU A 88 -8.83 -6.54 -1.68
C LEU A 88 -7.38 -7.01 -1.53
N LEU A 89 -7.10 -7.85 -0.54
CA LEU A 89 -5.76 -8.43 -0.33
C LEU A 89 -5.30 -9.23 -1.55
N TYR A 90 -6.19 -10.03 -2.14
CA TYR A 90 -5.90 -10.74 -3.37
C TYR A 90 -5.56 -9.78 -4.52
N LEU A 91 -6.35 -8.72 -4.72
CA LEU A 91 -6.09 -7.71 -5.76
C LEU A 91 -4.75 -7.00 -5.58
N LEU A 92 -4.32 -6.75 -4.34
CA LEU A 92 -3.03 -6.11 -4.04
C LEU A 92 -1.82 -6.99 -4.40
N THR A 93 -2.00 -8.31 -4.54
CA THR A 93 -0.95 -9.24 -4.97
C THR A 93 -0.69 -9.25 -6.48
N TYR A 94 -1.59 -8.70 -7.31
CA TYR A 94 -1.50 -8.79 -8.78
C TYR A 94 -0.20 -8.22 -9.37
N PRO A 95 0.36 -8.78 -10.45
CA PRO A 95 1.45 -8.15 -11.18
C PRO A 95 1.14 -6.71 -11.58
N THR A 96 2.12 -5.83 -11.37
CA THR A 96 2.16 -4.55 -12.06
C THR A 96 2.15 -4.85 -13.55
N LYS A 97 1.26 -4.22 -14.32
CA LYS A 97 1.26 -4.40 -15.77
C LYS A 97 2.57 -3.85 -16.32
N ALA A 98 3.31 -4.67 -17.07
CA ALA A 98 4.44 -4.17 -17.83
C ALA A 98 3.89 -3.21 -18.89
N THR A 99 4.29 -1.94 -18.83
CA THR A 99 4.08 -1.03 -19.95
C THR A 99 4.87 -1.60 -21.12
N GLU A 100 4.19 -2.07 -22.16
CA GLU A 100 4.88 -2.43 -23.39
C GLU A 100 5.74 -1.24 -23.83
N PRO A 101 7.00 -1.45 -24.25
CA PRO A 101 7.80 -0.36 -24.78
C PRO A 101 7.09 0.19 -26.02
N THR A 102 6.71 1.47 -25.99
CA THR A 102 6.02 2.22 -27.06
C THR A 102 6.89 2.40 -28.32
N GLY A 103 7.47 1.34 -28.87
CA GLY A 103 8.45 1.42 -29.94
C GLY A 103 8.66 0.10 -30.65
N ALA A 104 7.63 -0.44 -31.28
CA ALA A 104 7.78 -1.35 -32.40
C ALA A 104 6.97 -0.79 -33.57
N THR A 105 7.55 0.20 -34.25
CA THR A 105 7.12 0.58 -35.60
C THR A 105 7.29 -0.66 -36.49
N PRO A 106 6.21 -1.20 -37.10
CA PRO A 106 6.38 -2.17 -38.17
C PRO A 106 6.90 -1.40 -39.38
N GLY A 107 8.14 -1.73 -39.79
CA GLY A 107 8.72 -1.28 -41.05
C GLY A 107 8.06 -1.92 -42.26
#